data_AF-A0A1G8PQB3-F1
#
_entry.id   AF-A0A1G8PQB3-F1
#
_cell.length_a   1.000
_cell.length_b   1.000
_cell.length_c   1.000
_cell.angle_alpha   90.00
_cell.angle_beta   90.00
_cell.angle_gamma   90.00
#
_symmetry.space_group_name_H-M   'P 1'
#
loop_
_entity.id
_entity.type
_entity.pdbx_description
1 polymer ?
#
loop_
_entity_poly.entity_id
_entity_poly.type
_entity_poly.pdbx_seq_one_letter_code
_entity_poly.pdbx_strand_id
1 'polypeptide(L)'
;MNRDMFNEKKKLSNMDTPDASWAEDVSFKSLEKKIKESKKASEKAFLSLDGKEEKEIKKSKLKEQAEKREAAIERIEAATKKKPKKGFIIFLVVWAAILLTVIGVLLYRFYFFLGDYEEVYQASLPYHVMDDFFEMFDPLDFDSIYAAVSDKPEINEFETGTNVENYYSKLLEGKEIAYVEATESTDKNPVYHITADNYIVGQVNLIQTDEKRKYDLPIYRIESFDMYSDAEFSVNIQAYTDCEVYVNDIKVSPEYVTRLDLNKEKHFEGFTELPLKKYYQITGFFEKPTIKVVNGYGQKITPTLNNNTGVYETPISAPKEVEEEMKAFATEAVHTYAQVVCREINDSALDKIFTKNNMIVSEIKSNSGNLKYFPNHTTESVEDKIIEFIPYSSEAFYCEIEHTQHMLIYGVRPRDVVTDARFYYYKEDGEWKVCAMVF
;
A
#
# COMPACT_ATOMS: atom_id res chain seq x y z
N MET A 1 20.44 -2.18 -10.46
CA MET A 1 20.85 -2.93 -11.67
C MET A 1 19.67 -2.79 -12.64
N ASN A 2 19.58 -1.87 -13.59
CA ASN A 2 20.54 -1.15 -14.43
C ASN A 2 20.40 0.38 -14.29
N ARG A 3 21.54 1.08 -14.28
CA ARG A 3 21.70 2.55 -14.30
C ARG A 3 22.70 2.82 -15.43
N ASP A 4 22.24 2.96 -16.67
CA ASP A 4 23.12 3.27 -17.82
C ASP A 4 22.33 3.86 -19.00
N MET A 5 21.70 5.01 -18.81
CA MET A 5 21.26 5.89 -19.92
C MET A 5 21.28 7.39 -19.56
N PHE A 6 22.15 7.78 -18.63
CA PHE A 6 22.35 9.20 -18.27
C PHE A 6 23.84 9.49 -18.10
N ASN A 7 24.62 9.39 -19.18
CA ASN A 7 25.95 10.01 -19.23
C ASN A 7 26.46 10.23 -20.65
N GLU A 8 25.69 10.96 -21.47
CA GLU A 8 26.14 11.42 -22.79
C GLU A 8 25.98 12.94 -22.98
N LYS A 9 26.18 13.72 -21.90
CA LYS A 9 26.23 15.19 -21.96
C LYS A 9 27.40 15.83 -21.18
N LYS A 10 28.51 15.12 -21.05
CA LYS A 10 29.77 15.70 -20.52
C LYS A 10 31.02 15.19 -21.24
N LYS A 11 31.00 15.31 -22.58
CA LYS A 11 32.17 15.24 -23.46
C LYS A 11 31.94 16.19 -24.65
N LEU A 12 31.87 17.49 -24.38
CA LEU A 12 31.90 18.55 -25.40
C LEU A 12 32.40 19.85 -24.74
N SER A 13 33.64 19.79 -24.26
CA SER A 13 34.48 20.98 -24.07
C SER A 13 35.92 20.50 -24.24
N ASN A 14 36.62 21.09 -25.20
CA ASN A 14 37.93 20.69 -25.74
C ASN A 14 37.84 19.69 -26.90
N MET A 15 37.40 20.20 -28.05
CA MET A 15 37.97 19.77 -29.32
C MET A 15 38.03 20.97 -30.25
N ASP A 16 39.24 21.19 -30.76
CA ASP A 16 39.70 22.34 -31.50
C ASP A 16 38.83 22.63 -32.72
N THR A 17 38.53 23.91 -32.90
CA THR A 17 37.98 24.47 -34.13
C THR A 17 38.84 24.04 -35.33
N PRO A 18 38.28 23.36 -36.36
CA PRO A 18 38.97 23.22 -37.62
C PRO A 18 39.10 24.60 -38.26
N ASP A 19 40.35 25.02 -38.34
CA ASP A 19 40.83 26.21 -39.01
C ASP A 19 40.16 26.42 -40.37
N ALA A 20 39.37 27.49 -40.47
CA ALA A 20 38.73 27.95 -41.68
C ALA A 20 39.75 28.70 -42.57
N SER A 21 40.84 28.02 -42.98
CA SER A 21 41.93 28.59 -43.77
C SER A 21 41.92 28.19 -45.26
N TRP A 22 40.78 27.74 -45.79
CA TRP A 22 40.64 27.45 -47.24
C TRP A 22 40.18 28.65 -48.09
N ALA A 23 40.02 29.83 -47.49
CA ALA A 23 39.80 31.07 -48.20
C ALA A 23 40.81 32.12 -47.71
N GLU A 24 41.43 32.78 -48.68
CA GLU A 24 42.44 33.85 -48.57
C GLU A 24 43.91 33.40 -48.51
N ASP A 25 44.54 33.66 -49.66
CA ASP A 25 45.82 34.37 -49.81
C ASP A 25 46.76 33.71 -50.82
N VAL A 26 46.26 33.52 -52.06
CA VAL A 26 47.12 33.42 -53.24
C VAL A 26 47.69 34.82 -53.51
N SER A 27 48.65 35.23 -52.67
CA SER A 27 49.29 36.52 -52.82
C SER A 27 50.07 36.56 -54.14
N PHE A 28 49.99 37.69 -54.84
CA PHE A 28 50.71 37.99 -56.08
C PHE A 28 52.22 37.64 -55.99
N LYS A 29 52.80 37.70 -54.77
CA LYS A 29 54.20 37.33 -54.49
C LYS A 29 54.50 35.84 -54.72
N SER A 30 53.54 34.94 -54.49
CA SER A 30 53.69 33.49 -54.74
C SER A 30 53.82 33.19 -56.24
N LEU A 31 53.06 33.90 -57.07
CA LEU A 31 53.13 33.83 -58.53
C LEU A 31 54.43 34.46 -59.07
N GLU A 32 54.84 35.61 -58.56
CA GLU A 32 56.13 36.23 -58.93
C GLU A 32 57.33 35.33 -58.60
N LYS A 33 57.30 34.64 -57.45
CA LYS A 33 58.36 33.71 -57.03
C LYS A 33 58.47 32.52 -57.99
N LYS A 34 57.35 31.91 -58.37
CA LYS A 34 57.32 30.80 -59.34
C LYS A 34 57.78 31.23 -60.74
N ILE A 35 57.48 32.45 -61.17
CA ILE A 35 57.95 33.00 -62.45
C ILE A 35 59.48 33.21 -62.41
N LYS A 36 60.02 33.76 -61.32
CA LYS A 36 61.46 33.98 -61.11
C LYS A 36 62.26 32.67 -61.05
N GLU A 37 61.73 31.65 -60.40
CA GLU A 37 62.34 30.31 -60.32
C GLU A 37 62.34 29.61 -61.69
N SER A 38 61.28 29.78 -62.49
CA SER A 38 61.23 29.22 -63.86
C SER A 38 62.23 29.88 -64.82
N LYS A 39 62.46 31.21 -64.70
CA LYS A 39 63.49 31.92 -65.48
C LYS A 39 64.91 31.44 -65.15
N LYS A 40 65.18 31.19 -63.86
CA LYS A 40 66.45 30.63 -63.40
C LYS A 40 66.69 29.21 -63.91
N ALA A 41 65.65 28.39 -64.00
CA ALA A 41 65.75 27.03 -64.54
C ALA A 41 66.02 27.02 -66.06
N SER A 42 65.43 27.96 -66.82
CA SER A 42 65.73 28.11 -68.25
C SER A 42 67.14 28.60 -68.55
N GLU A 43 67.70 29.48 -67.70
CA GLU A 43 69.10 29.94 -67.83
C GLU A 43 70.10 28.81 -67.53
N LYS A 44 69.80 27.94 -66.56
CA LYS A 44 70.70 26.84 -66.18
C LYS A 44 70.78 25.73 -67.25
N ALA A 45 69.72 25.54 -68.03
CA ALA A 45 69.71 24.59 -69.15
C ALA A 45 70.52 25.08 -70.38
N PHE A 46 70.90 26.36 -70.43
CA PHE A 46 71.68 26.94 -71.52
C PHE A 46 73.20 26.69 -71.41
N LEU A 47 73.69 26.22 -70.25
CA LEU A 47 75.12 26.20 -69.91
C LEU A 47 75.82 24.82 -69.97
N SER A 48 75.15 23.76 -70.41
CA SER A 48 75.81 22.47 -70.70
C SER A 48 75.37 21.95 -72.05
N LEU A 49 76.16 22.23 -73.09
CA LEU A 49 75.83 21.91 -74.48
C LEU A 49 77.06 21.34 -75.19
N ASP A 50 76.89 20.15 -75.76
CA ASP A 50 77.63 19.72 -76.93
C ASP A 50 76.65 19.10 -77.95
N GLY A 51 76.81 19.42 -79.23
CA GLY A 51 75.92 19.00 -80.33
C GLY A 51 75.04 20.12 -80.92
N LYS A 52 75.33 20.52 -82.16
CA LYS A 52 74.78 21.73 -82.84
C LYS A 52 73.36 21.56 -83.44
N GLU A 53 72.82 20.35 -83.60
CA GLU A 53 71.52 20.14 -84.25
C GLU A 53 70.31 20.11 -83.29
N GLU A 54 70.49 19.74 -82.02
CA GLU A 54 69.40 19.83 -81.02
C GLU A 54 69.05 21.26 -80.60
N LYS A 55 69.98 22.22 -80.80
CA LYS A 55 69.80 23.62 -80.39
C LYS A 55 68.72 24.36 -81.19
N GLU A 56 68.59 24.07 -82.49
CA GLU A 56 67.65 24.75 -83.38
C GLU A 56 66.19 24.30 -83.11
N ILE A 57 65.97 23.00 -82.93
CA ILE A 57 64.64 22.41 -82.68
C ILE A 57 64.13 22.75 -81.27
N LYS A 58 65.00 22.79 -80.25
CA LYS A 58 64.61 23.26 -78.92
C LYS A 58 64.40 24.78 -78.89
N LYS A 59 65.15 25.59 -79.65
CA LYS A 59 64.90 27.05 -79.76
C LYS A 59 63.54 27.36 -80.37
N SER A 60 63.12 26.64 -81.41
CA SER A 60 61.82 26.87 -82.05
C SER A 60 60.67 26.50 -81.14
N LYS A 61 60.75 25.36 -80.44
CA LYS A 61 59.74 24.95 -79.44
C LYS A 61 59.70 25.87 -78.22
N LEU A 62 60.83 26.38 -77.73
CA LEU A 62 60.87 27.35 -76.64
C LEU A 62 60.33 28.73 -77.05
N LYS A 63 60.55 29.17 -78.30
CA LYS A 63 59.95 30.40 -78.83
C LYS A 63 58.42 30.28 -78.94
N GLU A 64 57.92 29.18 -79.48
CA GLU A 64 56.47 28.94 -79.59
C GLU A 64 55.80 28.84 -78.19
N GLN A 65 56.49 28.24 -77.22
CA GLN A 65 56.00 28.14 -75.85
C GLN A 65 56.10 29.47 -75.09
N ALA A 66 57.06 30.34 -75.43
CA ALA A 66 57.17 31.70 -74.90
C ALA A 66 56.08 32.61 -75.49
N GLU A 67 55.80 32.54 -76.79
CA GLU A 67 54.72 33.29 -77.45
C GLU A 67 53.33 32.84 -76.95
N LYS A 68 53.10 31.54 -76.74
CA LYS A 68 51.86 31.04 -76.12
C LYS A 68 51.70 31.50 -74.67
N ARG A 69 52.80 31.67 -73.93
CA ARG A 69 52.79 32.21 -72.56
C ARG A 69 52.56 33.72 -72.55
N GLU A 70 53.18 34.47 -73.46
CA GLU A 70 52.91 35.91 -73.63
C GLU A 70 51.46 36.14 -74.05
N ALA A 71 50.92 35.38 -75.00
CA ALA A 71 49.50 35.47 -75.37
C ALA A 71 48.55 35.07 -74.23
N ALA A 72 48.94 34.13 -73.36
CA ALA A 72 48.17 33.77 -72.17
C ALA A 72 48.22 34.86 -71.09
N ILE A 73 49.39 35.48 -70.88
CA ILE A 73 49.57 36.61 -69.96
C ILE A 73 48.79 37.84 -70.47
N GLU A 74 48.82 38.11 -71.77
CA GLU A 74 48.10 39.22 -72.39
C GLU A 74 46.57 39.00 -72.33
N ARG A 75 46.09 37.75 -72.45
CA ARG A 75 44.68 37.41 -72.23
C ARG A 75 44.24 37.54 -70.76
N ILE A 76 45.10 37.20 -69.80
CA ILE A 76 44.83 37.37 -68.36
C ILE A 76 44.87 38.85 -67.97
N GLU A 77 45.80 39.63 -68.51
CA GLU A 77 45.87 41.09 -68.33
C GLU A 77 44.68 41.80 -69.00
N ALA A 78 44.22 41.34 -70.16
CA ALA A 78 43.01 41.85 -70.81
C ALA A 78 41.74 41.50 -70.03
N ALA A 79 41.68 40.33 -69.38
CA ALA A 79 40.54 39.92 -68.53
C ALA A 79 40.51 40.66 -67.17
N THR A 80 41.67 40.99 -66.59
CA THR A 80 41.79 41.71 -65.30
C THR A 80 41.69 43.23 -65.42
N LYS A 81 41.77 43.81 -66.63
CA LYS A 81 41.59 45.26 -66.88
C LYS A 81 40.12 45.72 -67.03
N LYS A 82 39.12 44.84 -66.87
CA LYS A 82 37.74 45.30 -66.67
C LYS A 82 37.52 45.61 -65.19
N LYS A 83 37.98 46.79 -64.75
CA LYS A 83 37.56 47.35 -63.46
C LYS A 83 36.03 47.39 -63.43
N PRO A 84 35.36 46.78 -62.44
CA PRO A 84 33.92 46.92 -62.31
C PRO A 84 33.64 48.42 -62.22
N LYS A 85 32.70 48.92 -63.02
CA LYS A 85 32.32 50.35 -62.99
C LYS A 85 32.01 50.70 -61.53
N LYS A 86 32.65 51.73 -60.97
CA LYS A 86 32.52 52.10 -59.53
C LYS A 86 31.06 52.16 -59.05
N GLY A 87 30.12 52.52 -59.93
CA GLY A 87 28.68 52.51 -59.63
C GLY A 87 28.07 51.11 -59.42
N PHE A 88 28.57 50.06 -60.07
CA PHE A 88 28.10 48.68 -59.87
C PHE A 88 28.56 48.09 -58.53
N ILE A 89 29.77 48.46 -58.09
CA ILE A 89 30.28 48.08 -56.76
C ILE A 89 29.48 48.79 -55.66
N ILE A 90 29.23 50.10 -55.82
CA ILE A 90 28.41 50.89 -54.87
C ILE A 90 26.99 50.31 -54.81
N PHE A 91 26.39 49.98 -55.96
CA PHE A 91 25.09 49.31 -56.01
C PHE A 91 25.10 47.97 -55.27
N LEU A 92 26.09 47.11 -55.50
CA LEU A 92 26.22 45.82 -54.81
C LEU A 92 26.35 45.97 -53.29
N VAL A 93 27.13 46.95 -52.81
CA VAL A 93 27.30 47.21 -51.37
C VAL A 93 26.00 47.71 -50.74
N VAL A 94 25.30 48.64 -51.39
CA VAL A 94 23.99 49.13 -50.91
C VAL A 94 22.95 48.00 -50.93
N TRP A 95 22.93 47.19 -51.98
CA TRP A 95 22.00 46.06 -52.10
C TRP A 95 22.29 44.97 -51.06
N ALA A 96 23.57 44.65 -50.82
CA ALA A 96 23.98 43.74 -49.76
C ALA A 96 23.61 44.26 -48.37
N ALA A 97 23.77 45.56 -48.10
CA ALA A 97 23.35 46.18 -46.85
C ALA A 97 21.83 46.09 -46.63
N ILE A 98 21.03 46.34 -47.67
CA ILE A 98 19.57 46.16 -47.62
C ILE A 98 19.21 44.69 -47.37
N LEU A 99 19.84 43.75 -48.10
CA LEU A 99 19.61 42.32 -47.91
C LEU A 99 19.93 41.87 -46.48
N LEU A 100 21.09 42.28 -45.94
CA LEU A 100 21.48 41.99 -44.57
C LEU A 100 20.51 42.58 -43.55
N THR A 101 19.97 43.77 -43.82
CA THR A 101 18.95 44.39 -42.96
C THR A 101 17.65 43.58 -42.99
N VAL A 102 17.19 43.15 -44.16
CA VAL A 102 15.99 42.31 -44.31
C VAL A 102 16.18 40.96 -43.61
N ILE A 103 17.34 40.31 -43.80
CA ILE A 103 17.69 39.07 -43.11
C ILE A 103 17.72 39.29 -41.60
N GLY A 104 18.33 40.39 -41.13
CA GLY A 104 18.37 40.74 -39.71
C GLY A 104 16.98 40.92 -39.10
N VAL A 105 16.05 41.60 -39.80
CA VAL A 105 14.66 41.77 -39.36
C VAL A 105 13.90 40.43 -39.34
N LEU A 106 14.10 39.58 -40.36
CA LEU A 106 13.50 38.24 -40.40
C LEU A 106 14.00 37.36 -39.26
N LEU A 107 15.32 37.34 -39.02
CA LEU A 107 15.92 36.60 -37.91
C LEU A 107 15.46 37.12 -36.55
N TYR A 108 15.34 38.44 -36.39
CA TYR A 108 14.78 39.04 -35.19
C TYR A 108 13.34 38.57 -34.96
N ARG A 109 12.46 38.63 -35.98
CA ARG A 109 11.09 38.13 -35.84
C ARG A 109 11.02 36.64 -35.58
N PHE A 110 11.89 35.87 -36.22
CA PHE A 110 11.97 34.43 -36.01
C PHE A 110 12.42 34.10 -34.58
N TYR A 111 13.37 34.84 -34.02
CA TYR A 111 13.80 34.69 -32.63
C TYR A 111 12.65 34.94 -31.64
N PHE A 112 11.89 36.03 -31.81
CA PHE A 112 10.72 36.29 -30.96
C PHE A 112 9.62 35.23 -31.14
N PHE A 113 9.38 34.78 -32.36
CA PHE A 113 8.45 33.68 -32.64
C PHE A 113 8.88 32.38 -31.95
N LEU A 114 10.18 32.05 -31.96
CA LEU A 114 10.69 30.85 -31.28
C LEU A 114 10.47 30.92 -29.77
N GLY A 115 10.73 32.06 -29.13
CA GLY A 115 10.51 32.22 -27.69
C GLY A 115 9.03 32.09 -27.31
N ASP A 116 8.15 32.76 -28.05
CA ASP A 116 6.69 32.70 -27.86
C ASP A 116 6.11 31.30 -28.18
N TYR A 117 6.63 30.62 -29.21
CA TYR A 117 6.25 29.24 -29.51
C TYR A 117 6.71 28.28 -28.42
N GLU A 118 7.96 28.42 -27.94
CA GLU A 118 8.52 27.58 -26.87
C GLU A 118 7.70 27.73 -25.58
N GLU A 119 7.37 28.96 -25.18
CA GLU A 119 6.53 29.22 -24.00
C GLU A 119 5.16 28.53 -24.09
N VAL A 120 4.48 28.66 -25.24
CA VAL A 120 3.16 28.03 -25.44
C VAL A 120 3.28 26.51 -25.56
N TYR A 121 4.36 26.01 -26.18
CA TYR A 121 4.64 24.59 -26.30
C TYR A 121 4.86 23.95 -24.93
N GLN A 122 5.73 24.53 -24.10
CA GLN A 122 5.95 24.04 -22.73
C GLN A 122 4.63 24.02 -21.95
N ALA A 123 3.85 25.10 -21.98
CA ALA A 123 2.54 25.17 -21.32
C ALA A 123 1.48 24.18 -21.87
N SER A 124 1.72 23.55 -23.02
CA SER A 124 0.84 22.54 -23.60
C SER A 124 1.17 21.12 -23.16
N LEU A 125 2.29 20.90 -22.46
CA LEU A 125 2.71 19.56 -22.05
C LEU A 125 1.91 19.07 -20.84
N PRO A 126 1.45 17.81 -20.82
CA PRO A 126 0.59 17.29 -19.75
C PRO A 126 1.24 17.30 -18.37
N TYR A 127 2.57 17.15 -18.29
CA TYR A 127 3.27 17.07 -17.00
C TYR A 127 3.13 18.36 -16.18
N HIS A 128 2.88 19.53 -16.78
CA HIS A 128 2.62 20.74 -16.01
C HIS A 128 1.30 20.68 -15.25
N VAL A 129 0.27 20.05 -15.83
CA VAL A 129 -0.99 19.80 -15.12
C VAL A 129 -0.77 18.81 -13.98
N MET A 130 0.13 17.83 -14.17
CA MET A 130 0.53 16.94 -13.09
C MET A 130 1.37 17.61 -12.02
N ASP A 131 2.32 18.47 -12.36
CA ASP A 131 3.12 19.22 -11.39
C ASP A 131 2.20 20.07 -10.50
N ASP A 132 1.27 20.82 -11.11
CA ASP A 132 0.26 21.62 -10.40
C ASP A 132 -0.64 20.74 -9.51
N PHE A 133 -1.07 19.58 -10.00
CA PHE A 133 -1.84 18.62 -9.21
C PHE A 133 -1.02 18.05 -8.04
N PHE A 134 0.24 17.75 -8.30
CA PHE A 134 1.12 17.05 -7.36
C PHE A 134 1.56 17.94 -6.19
N GLU A 135 1.38 19.27 -6.28
CA GLU A 135 1.62 20.19 -5.16
C GLU A 135 0.85 19.81 -3.88
N MET A 136 -0.30 19.14 -3.98
CA MET A 136 -1.05 18.67 -2.79
C MET A 136 -0.35 17.55 -2.00
N PHE A 137 0.69 16.94 -2.57
CA PHE A 137 1.51 15.92 -1.91
C PHE A 137 2.75 16.52 -1.22
N ASP A 138 3.05 17.81 -1.42
CA ASP A 138 4.19 18.51 -0.80
C ASP A 138 3.81 19.95 -0.30
N PRO A 139 3.42 20.12 0.98
CA PRO A 139 3.33 19.11 2.03
C PRO A 139 2.12 18.19 1.84
N LEU A 140 2.17 16.99 2.42
CA LEU A 140 1.06 16.01 2.44
C LEU A 140 -0.22 16.62 3.04
N ASP A 141 -1.11 17.12 2.18
CA ASP A 141 -2.44 17.64 2.53
C ASP A 141 -3.51 16.58 2.24
N PHE A 142 -3.76 15.73 3.23
CA PHE A 142 -4.69 14.60 3.10
C PHE A 142 -6.14 15.03 2.84
N ASP A 143 -6.56 16.19 3.34
CA ASP A 143 -7.91 16.69 3.11
C ASP A 143 -8.10 17.01 1.62
N SER A 144 -7.09 17.67 1.01
CA SER A 144 -7.07 17.97 -0.42
C SER A 144 -6.96 16.72 -1.29
N ILE A 145 -6.08 15.78 -0.91
CA ILE A 145 -5.91 14.50 -1.62
C ILE A 145 -7.23 13.72 -1.61
N TYR A 146 -7.85 13.55 -0.45
CA TYR A 146 -9.11 12.82 -0.32
C TYR A 146 -10.28 13.53 -1.02
N ALA A 147 -10.31 14.86 -1.02
CA ALA A 147 -11.30 15.63 -1.76
C ALA A 147 -11.14 15.51 -3.28
N ALA A 148 -9.92 15.31 -3.78
CA ALA A 148 -9.63 15.14 -5.19
C ALA A 148 -9.97 13.74 -5.73
N VAL A 149 -10.08 12.73 -4.86
CA VAL A 149 -10.45 11.36 -5.27
C VAL A 149 -11.83 11.38 -5.92
N SER A 150 -11.89 10.89 -7.16
CA SER A 150 -13.08 10.95 -8.00
C SER A 150 -14.15 9.97 -7.52
N ASP A 151 -13.78 8.69 -7.38
CA ASP A 151 -14.66 7.65 -6.84
C ASP A 151 -14.19 7.27 -5.43
N LYS A 152 -14.89 7.79 -4.41
CA LYS A 152 -14.59 7.47 -3.01
C LYS A 152 -14.86 5.99 -2.75
N PRO A 153 -13.98 5.30 -2.00
CA PRO A 153 -14.17 3.89 -1.70
C PRO A 153 -15.47 3.66 -0.92
N GLU A 154 -16.06 2.48 -1.09
CA GLU A 154 -17.23 2.07 -0.33
C GLU A 154 -16.83 1.85 1.14
N ILE A 155 -17.52 2.54 2.05
CA ILE A 155 -17.26 2.47 3.49
C ILE A 155 -18.34 1.59 4.12
N ASN A 156 -17.92 0.58 4.87
CA ASN A 156 -18.85 -0.25 5.62
C ASN A 156 -19.57 0.57 6.71
N GLU A 157 -20.70 0.07 7.22
CA GLU A 157 -21.50 0.80 8.22
C GLU A 157 -20.82 1.01 9.58
N PHE A 158 -19.67 0.36 9.82
CA PHE A 158 -18.89 0.42 11.05
C PHE A 158 -17.70 1.39 10.96
N GLU A 159 -17.52 2.09 9.83
CA GLU A 159 -16.46 3.07 9.59
C GLU A 159 -17.02 4.39 9.04
N THR A 160 -16.16 5.40 9.03
CA THR A 160 -16.46 6.74 8.50
C THR A 160 -15.40 7.15 7.48
N GLY A 161 -15.64 8.24 6.74
CA GLY A 161 -14.64 8.81 5.81
C GLY A 161 -13.29 9.06 6.46
N THR A 162 -13.28 9.45 7.74
CA THR A 162 -12.07 9.64 8.54
C THR A 162 -11.19 8.39 8.63
N ASN A 163 -11.78 7.19 8.63
CA ASN A 163 -11.01 5.94 8.68
C ASN A 163 -10.24 5.70 7.37
N VAL A 164 -10.85 6.06 6.24
CA VAL A 164 -10.22 6.01 4.92
C VAL A 164 -9.11 7.07 4.80
N GLU A 165 -9.38 8.29 5.26
CA GLU A 165 -8.38 9.37 5.33
C GLU A 165 -7.16 8.95 6.16
N ASN A 166 -7.38 8.36 7.34
CA ASN A 166 -6.31 7.82 8.18
C ASN A 166 -5.54 6.67 7.51
N TYR A 167 -6.24 5.80 6.76
CA TYR A 167 -5.61 4.73 6.00
C TYR A 167 -4.67 5.30 4.92
N TYR A 168 -5.15 6.25 4.11
CA TYR A 168 -4.31 6.94 3.11
C TYR A 168 -3.15 7.69 3.77
N SER A 169 -3.38 8.30 4.92
CA SER A 169 -2.34 8.96 5.69
C SER A 169 -1.20 8.00 6.03
N LYS A 170 -1.52 6.85 6.61
CA LYS A 170 -0.53 5.80 6.92
C LYS A 170 0.12 5.20 5.67
N LEU A 171 -0.59 5.17 4.55
CA LEU A 171 -0.08 4.65 3.29
C LEU A 171 1.02 5.55 2.70
N LEU A 172 0.94 6.87 2.93
CA LEU A 172 1.83 7.87 2.33
C LEU A 172 2.86 8.45 3.31
N GLU A 173 2.55 8.51 4.60
CA GLU A 173 3.41 9.13 5.62
C GLU A 173 4.79 8.48 5.69
N GLY A 174 5.84 9.32 5.62
CA GLY A 174 7.24 8.89 5.74
C GLY A 174 7.81 8.18 4.50
N LYS A 175 7.05 8.11 3.39
CA LYS A 175 7.47 7.48 2.13
C LYS A 175 7.91 8.53 1.11
N GLU A 176 8.75 8.12 0.16
CA GLU A 176 9.08 8.93 -1.00
C GLU A 176 7.93 8.87 -2.01
N ILE A 177 7.25 10.00 -2.22
CA ILE A 177 6.12 10.12 -3.14
C ILE A 177 6.62 10.71 -4.45
N ALA A 178 6.28 10.06 -5.56
CA ALA A 178 6.59 10.53 -6.91
C ALA A 178 5.48 10.12 -7.87
N TYR A 179 5.41 10.74 -9.05
CA TYR A 179 4.53 10.28 -10.13
C TYR A 179 5.35 9.82 -11.35
N VAL A 180 4.81 8.86 -12.09
CA VAL A 180 5.41 8.33 -13.33
C VAL A 180 4.36 8.20 -14.41
N GLU A 181 4.73 8.46 -15.66
CA GLU A 181 3.84 8.25 -16.80
C GLU A 181 3.56 6.74 -16.98
N ALA A 182 2.29 6.38 -17.15
CA ALA A 182 1.85 5.02 -17.31
C ALA A 182 2.09 4.50 -18.73
N THR A 183 2.17 3.18 -18.89
CA THR A 183 2.43 2.55 -20.19
C THR A 183 1.29 2.71 -21.19
N GLU A 184 0.08 2.86 -20.69
CA GLU A 184 -1.18 3.08 -21.40
C GLU A 184 -1.44 4.55 -21.73
N SER A 185 -0.56 5.45 -21.28
CA SER A 185 -0.63 6.88 -21.57
C SER A 185 -0.65 7.12 -23.08
N THR A 186 -1.52 8.04 -23.53
CA THR A 186 -1.60 8.47 -24.93
C THR A 186 -1.62 9.98 -25.03
N ASP A 187 -1.28 10.53 -26.20
CA ASP A 187 -1.31 11.99 -26.44
C ASP A 187 -2.68 12.63 -26.16
N LYS A 188 -3.78 11.86 -26.26
CA LYS A 188 -5.14 12.36 -26.01
C LYS A 188 -5.59 12.15 -24.57
N ASN A 189 -5.22 11.00 -24.01
CA ASN A 189 -5.54 10.61 -22.64
C ASN A 189 -4.24 10.24 -21.93
N PRO A 190 -3.47 11.22 -21.42
CA PRO A 190 -2.29 10.94 -20.63
C PRO A 190 -2.67 10.31 -19.29
N VAL A 191 -1.90 9.32 -18.86
CA VAL A 191 -2.15 8.59 -17.60
C VAL A 191 -0.88 8.59 -16.76
N TYR A 192 -1.01 8.92 -15.48
CA TYR A 192 0.10 8.95 -14.54
C TYR A 192 -0.20 8.11 -13.30
N HIS A 193 0.77 7.34 -12.85
CA HIS A 193 0.69 6.62 -11.57
C HIS A 193 1.35 7.43 -10.47
N ILE A 194 0.67 7.56 -9.34
CA ILE A 194 1.25 8.05 -8.09
C ILE A 194 1.91 6.85 -7.40
N THR A 195 3.15 7.02 -6.98
CA THR A 195 3.97 6.00 -6.33
C THR A 195 4.41 6.45 -4.95
N ALA A 196 4.41 5.54 -3.99
CA ALA A 196 5.00 5.72 -2.66
C ALA A 196 6.01 4.58 -2.42
N ASP A 197 7.29 4.90 -2.23
CA ASP A 197 8.40 3.94 -2.15
C ASP A 197 8.39 2.91 -3.31
N ASN A 198 8.12 3.37 -4.53
CA ASN A 198 8.00 2.58 -5.76
C ASN A 198 6.77 1.65 -5.86
N TYR A 199 5.82 1.72 -4.92
CA TYR A 199 4.53 1.05 -5.05
C TYR A 199 3.48 2.01 -5.60
N ILE A 200 2.69 1.55 -6.57
CA ILE A 200 1.60 2.36 -7.13
C ILE A 200 0.48 2.45 -6.08
N VAL A 201 0.11 3.67 -5.72
CA VAL A 201 -0.92 3.99 -4.72
C VAL A 201 -2.11 4.73 -5.32
N GLY A 202 -2.01 5.17 -6.57
CA GLY A 202 -3.11 5.81 -7.28
C GLY A 202 -2.78 6.08 -8.75
N GLN A 203 -3.79 6.58 -9.46
CA GLN A 203 -3.75 6.89 -10.88
C GLN A 203 -4.46 8.21 -11.15
N VAL A 204 -3.85 9.06 -11.97
CA VAL A 204 -4.44 10.31 -12.45
C VAL A 204 -4.62 10.19 -13.96
N ASN A 205 -5.87 10.35 -14.40
CA ASN A 205 -6.23 10.37 -15.81
C ASN A 205 -6.40 11.82 -16.24
N LEU A 206 -5.70 12.22 -17.29
CA LEU A 206 -5.85 13.52 -17.93
C LEU A 206 -6.59 13.35 -19.24
N ILE A 207 -7.35 14.37 -19.62
CA ILE A 207 -8.02 14.44 -20.92
C ILE A 207 -7.65 15.70 -21.67
N GLN A 208 -7.36 15.55 -22.95
CA GLN A 208 -7.22 16.68 -23.87
C GLN A 208 -8.58 17.37 -24.05
N THR A 209 -8.65 18.67 -23.79
CA THR A 209 -9.87 19.45 -24.01
C THR A 209 -10.08 19.77 -25.50
N ASP A 210 -11.31 20.11 -25.87
CA ASP A 210 -11.63 20.60 -27.23
C ASP A 210 -11.01 21.99 -27.51
N GLU A 211 -10.69 22.76 -26.46
CA GLU A 211 -10.02 24.05 -26.57
C GLU A 211 -8.52 23.90 -26.92
N LYS A 212 -7.98 24.91 -27.60
CA LYS A 212 -6.60 24.93 -28.08
C LYS A 212 -5.91 26.22 -27.67
N ARG A 213 -4.63 26.10 -27.29
CA ARG A 213 -3.76 27.27 -27.14
C ARG A 213 -3.41 27.84 -28.53
N LYS A 214 -2.69 28.96 -28.53
CA LYS A 214 -2.03 29.48 -29.72
C LYS A 214 -1.23 28.38 -30.43
N TYR A 215 -1.16 28.44 -31.75
CA TYR A 215 -0.51 27.42 -32.59
C TYR A 215 -1.19 26.04 -32.61
N ASP A 216 -2.47 25.97 -32.25
CA ASP A 216 -3.27 24.72 -32.24
C ASP A 216 -2.72 23.67 -31.26
N LEU A 217 -2.03 24.13 -30.22
CA LEU A 217 -1.44 23.28 -29.20
C LEU A 217 -2.51 22.82 -28.18
N PRO A 218 -2.38 21.59 -27.66
CA PRO A 218 -3.35 20.99 -26.75
C PRO A 218 -3.47 21.72 -25.41
N ILE A 219 -4.63 21.59 -24.78
CA ILE A 219 -4.86 21.91 -23.36
C ILE A 219 -5.31 20.61 -22.69
N TYR A 220 -4.77 20.32 -21.51
CA TYR A 220 -5.11 19.16 -20.71
C TYR A 220 -5.79 19.60 -19.41
N ARG A 221 -6.62 18.71 -18.85
CA ARG A 221 -7.18 18.83 -17.50
C ARG A 221 -7.30 17.46 -16.87
N ILE A 222 -7.41 17.42 -15.54
CA ILE A 222 -7.69 16.18 -14.81
C ILE A 222 -9.11 15.72 -15.16
N GLU A 223 -9.20 14.47 -15.59
CA GLU A 223 -10.46 13.75 -15.82
C GLU A 223 -10.86 12.99 -14.56
N SER A 224 -9.95 12.19 -14.00
CA SER A 224 -10.15 11.50 -12.73
C SER A 224 -8.85 11.37 -11.94
N PHE A 225 -9.01 11.21 -10.63
CA PHE A 225 -7.97 10.77 -9.72
C PHE A 225 -8.52 9.63 -8.88
N ASP A 226 -7.88 8.48 -9.00
CA ASP A 226 -8.29 7.25 -8.35
C ASP A 226 -7.17 6.82 -7.40
N MET A 227 -7.45 6.74 -6.11
CA MET A 227 -6.54 6.12 -5.16
C MET A 227 -6.83 4.64 -5.06
N TYR A 228 -5.79 3.83 -5.15
CA TYR A 228 -5.91 2.41 -4.92
C TYR A 228 -5.94 2.17 -3.41
N SER A 229 -7.13 1.86 -2.90
CA SER A 229 -7.30 1.27 -1.59
C SER A 229 -8.24 0.09 -1.68
N ASP A 230 -7.76 -1.06 -1.22
CA ASP A 230 -8.62 -2.18 -0.92
C ASP A 230 -8.77 -2.23 0.58
N ALA A 231 -10.00 -2.41 1.06
CA ALA A 231 -10.23 -2.62 2.48
C ALA A 231 -9.55 -3.93 2.92
N GLU A 232 -8.49 -3.82 3.72
CA GLU A 232 -7.59 -4.93 4.02
C GLU A 232 -8.09 -5.83 5.17
N PHE A 233 -8.96 -5.29 6.03
CA PHE A 233 -9.30 -5.93 7.29
C PHE A 233 -10.67 -6.61 7.23
N SER A 234 -10.73 -7.75 7.91
CA SER A 234 -11.96 -8.46 8.22
C SER A 234 -11.91 -8.97 9.65
N VAL A 235 -13.07 -9.20 10.23
CA VAL A 235 -13.21 -9.68 11.59
C VAL A 235 -14.18 -10.85 11.64
N ASN A 236 -13.74 -11.92 12.30
CA ASN A 236 -14.57 -13.06 12.64
C ASN A 236 -14.77 -13.07 14.15
N ILE A 237 -16.01 -13.11 14.62
CA ILE A 237 -16.33 -13.00 16.05
C ILE A 237 -17.17 -14.19 16.44
N GLN A 238 -16.80 -14.87 17.53
CA GLN A 238 -17.67 -15.82 18.22
C GLN A 238 -18.20 -15.20 19.50
N ALA A 239 -19.52 -15.12 19.62
CA ALA A 239 -20.23 -14.71 20.82
C ALA A 239 -21.34 -15.71 21.15
N TYR A 240 -22.06 -15.49 22.25
CA TYR A 240 -23.19 -16.32 22.65
C TYR A 240 -24.53 -15.67 22.26
N THR A 241 -25.61 -16.46 22.16
CA THR A 241 -26.93 -15.97 21.68
C THR A 241 -27.51 -14.84 22.51
N ASP A 242 -27.17 -14.80 23.78
CA ASP A 242 -27.55 -13.82 24.81
C ASP A 242 -26.62 -12.60 24.85
N CYS A 243 -25.59 -12.56 24.00
CA CYS A 243 -24.64 -11.46 23.92
C CYS A 243 -25.01 -10.45 22.82
N GLU A 244 -24.67 -9.19 23.06
CA GLU A 244 -24.68 -8.12 22.08
C GLU A 244 -23.25 -7.83 21.61
N VAL A 245 -23.01 -7.89 20.30
CA VAL A 245 -21.70 -7.63 19.70
C VAL A 245 -21.67 -6.21 19.15
N TYR A 246 -20.58 -5.50 19.40
CA TYR A 246 -20.31 -4.16 18.90
C TYR A 246 -18.98 -4.14 18.17
N VAL A 247 -18.97 -3.55 16.99
CA VAL A 247 -17.76 -3.26 16.22
C VAL A 247 -17.67 -1.76 16.01
N ASN A 248 -16.53 -1.16 16.39
CA ASN A 248 -16.36 0.30 16.41
C ASN A 248 -17.51 1.04 17.10
N ASP A 249 -17.96 0.50 18.26
CA ASP A 249 -19.07 1.02 19.06
C ASP A 249 -20.46 0.98 18.39
N ILE A 250 -20.59 0.35 17.22
CA ILE A 250 -21.85 0.14 16.51
C ILE A 250 -22.32 -1.30 16.72
N LYS A 251 -23.59 -1.45 17.09
CA LYS A 251 -24.20 -2.77 17.36
C LYS A 251 -24.30 -3.57 16.06
N VAL A 252 -23.74 -4.78 16.07
CA VAL A 252 -23.74 -5.67 14.91
C VAL A 252 -25.12 -6.29 14.72
N SER A 253 -25.62 -6.17 13.49
CA SER A 253 -26.89 -6.76 13.06
C SER A 253 -26.83 -8.29 12.93
N PRO A 254 -27.95 -9.01 13.12
CA PRO A 254 -28.01 -10.46 12.89
C PRO A 254 -27.68 -10.90 11.45
N GLU A 255 -27.70 -10.00 10.47
CA GLU A 255 -27.38 -10.33 9.06
C GLU A 255 -25.92 -10.77 8.84
N TYR A 256 -25.02 -10.38 9.74
CA TYR A 256 -23.62 -10.80 9.70
C TYR A 256 -23.39 -12.18 10.33
N VAL A 257 -24.43 -12.84 10.85
CA VAL A 257 -24.33 -14.18 11.43
C VAL A 257 -24.16 -15.20 10.33
N THR A 258 -23.01 -15.88 10.31
CA THR A 258 -22.68 -16.90 9.31
C THR A 258 -22.97 -18.31 9.80
N ARG A 259 -22.92 -18.53 11.12
CA ARG A 259 -23.11 -19.85 11.73
C ARG A 259 -23.64 -19.75 13.15
N LEU A 260 -24.45 -20.74 13.52
CA LEU A 260 -24.91 -21.01 14.87
C LEU A 260 -24.50 -22.44 15.24
N ASP A 261 -23.72 -22.61 16.32
CA ASP A 261 -23.38 -23.94 16.83
C ASP A 261 -24.31 -24.30 17.99
N LEU A 262 -24.88 -25.50 17.93
CA LEU A 262 -25.71 -26.06 18.99
C LEU A 262 -24.89 -26.27 20.27
N ASN A 263 -25.50 -26.01 21.42
CA ASN A 263 -24.94 -26.41 22.70
C ASN A 263 -25.04 -27.93 22.83
N LYS A 264 -23.94 -28.59 23.17
CA LYS A 264 -23.86 -30.05 23.31
C LYS A 264 -24.19 -30.51 24.72
N GLU A 265 -24.39 -29.58 25.65
CA GLU A 265 -24.67 -29.89 27.04
C GLU A 265 -26.14 -30.29 27.21
N LYS A 266 -26.39 -31.59 27.38
CA LYS A 266 -27.73 -32.19 27.41
C LYS A 266 -28.34 -32.22 28.81
N HIS A 267 -27.55 -32.00 29.85
CA HIS A 267 -28.02 -32.12 31.24
C HIS A 267 -29.04 -31.05 31.64
N PHE A 268 -29.24 -30.02 30.81
CA PHE A 268 -30.28 -29.00 30.98
C PHE A 268 -31.53 -29.23 30.13
N GLU A 269 -31.58 -30.28 29.31
CA GLU A 269 -32.76 -30.61 28.50
C GLU A 269 -33.99 -30.78 29.41
N GLY A 270 -35.06 -30.03 29.12
CA GLY A 270 -36.28 -30.01 29.93
C GLY A 270 -36.28 -29.04 31.12
N PHE A 271 -35.16 -28.37 31.41
CA PHE A 271 -35.04 -27.36 32.47
C PHE A 271 -34.94 -25.93 31.92
N THR A 272 -33.95 -25.66 31.05
CA THR A 272 -33.75 -24.34 30.43
C THR A 272 -32.97 -24.44 29.11
N GLU A 273 -33.08 -23.42 28.26
CA GLU A 273 -32.31 -23.31 27.02
C GLU A 273 -30.98 -22.62 27.29
N LEU A 274 -29.87 -23.31 26.99
CA LEU A 274 -28.55 -22.72 27.12
C LEU A 274 -28.21 -21.81 25.93
N PRO A 275 -27.39 -20.77 26.15
CA PRO A 275 -26.97 -19.94 25.05
C PRO A 275 -26.11 -20.73 24.04
N LEU A 276 -26.34 -20.44 22.76
CA LEU A 276 -25.68 -21.08 21.63
C LEU A 276 -24.54 -20.19 21.13
N LYS A 277 -23.51 -20.78 20.52
CA LYS A 277 -22.42 -19.98 19.92
C LYS A 277 -22.88 -19.41 18.58
N LYS A 278 -22.84 -18.09 18.44
CA LYS A 278 -23.05 -17.34 17.19
C LYS A 278 -21.70 -16.91 16.61
N TYR A 279 -21.54 -17.05 15.31
CA TYR A 279 -20.37 -16.58 14.58
C TYR A 279 -20.77 -15.46 13.63
N TYR A 280 -20.00 -14.38 13.67
CA TYR A 280 -20.15 -13.20 12.82
C TYR A 280 -18.96 -13.09 11.89
N GLN A 281 -19.19 -12.65 10.66
CA GLN A 281 -18.13 -12.28 9.72
C GLN A 281 -18.45 -10.91 9.14
N ILE A 282 -17.54 -9.96 9.33
CA ILE A 282 -17.66 -8.60 8.80
C ILE A 282 -16.37 -8.28 8.05
N THR A 283 -16.50 -7.81 6.82
CA THR A 283 -15.40 -7.53 5.90
C THR A 283 -15.43 -6.08 5.45
N GLY A 284 -14.38 -5.62 4.79
CA GLY A 284 -14.37 -4.31 4.15
C GLY A 284 -13.94 -3.19 5.08
N PHE A 285 -13.06 -3.47 6.04
CA PHE A 285 -12.49 -2.47 6.93
C PHE A 285 -11.17 -1.90 6.39
N PHE A 286 -11.01 -0.57 6.43
CA PHE A 286 -9.75 0.12 6.14
C PHE A 286 -8.83 0.17 7.35
N GLU A 287 -9.38 0.23 8.56
CA GLU A 287 -8.62 0.17 9.79
C GLU A 287 -8.92 -1.10 10.59
N LYS A 288 -7.98 -1.50 11.45
CA LYS A 288 -8.22 -2.64 12.35
C LYS A 288 -9.40 -2.32 13.28
N PRO A 289 -10.52 -3.07 13.22
CA PRO A 289 -11.70 -2.74 13.99
C PRO A 289 -11.51 -3.02 15.49
N THR A 290 -12.25 -2.29 16.31
CA THR A 290 -12.38 -2.54 17.75
C THR A 290 -13.63 -3.37 18.02
N ILE A 291 -13.52 -4.34 18.92
CA ILE A 291 -14.61 -5.29 19.21
C ILE A 291 -14.95 -5.22 20.69
N LYS A 292 -16.24 -5.10 21.00
CA LYS A 292 -16.76 -5.15 22.36
C LYS A 292 -17.97 -6.09 22.39
N VAL A 293 -18.08 -6.91 23.43
CA VAL A 293 -19.23 -7.77 23.62
C VAL A 293 -19.85 -7.47 24.96
N VAL A 294 -21.18 -7.46 25.03
CA VAL A 294 -21.95 -7.32 26.27
C VAL A 294 -22.70 -8.63 26.48
N ASN A 295 -22.47 -9.33 27.59
CA ASN A 295 -23.15 -10.60 27.87
C ASN A 295 -24.58 -10.39 28.40
N GLY A 296 -25.32 -11.50 28.62
CA GLY A 296 -26.67 -11.46 29.17
C GLY A 296 -26.80 -10.82 30.56
N TYR A 297 -25.68 -10.61 31.27
CA TYR A 297 -25.62 -9.89 32.56
C TYR A 297 -25.34 -8.39 32.42
N GLY A 298 -25.19 -7.87 31.19
CA GLY A 298 -24.79 -6.48 30.94
C GLY A 298 -23.31 -6.19 31.19
N GLN A 299 -22.49 -7.21 31.40
CA GLN A 299 -21.04 -7.07 31.60
C GLN A 299 -20.35 -6.90 30.25
N LYS A 300 -19.45 -5.92 30.17
CA LYS A 300 -18.57 -5.73 29.01
C LYS A 300 -17.44 -6.75 29.04
N ILE A 301 -17.38 -7.58 28.01
CA ILE A 301 -16.36 -8.60 27.78
C ILE A 301 -15.51 -8.16 26.59
N THR A 302 -14.18 -8.32 26.73
CA THR A 302 -13.25 -8.15 25.63
C THR A 302 -12.94 -9.52 25.02
N PRO A 303 -13.34 -9.79 23.76
CA PRO A 303 -13.02 -11.05 23.10
C PRO A 303 -11.51 -11.24 22.94
N THR A 304 -11.06 -12.48 22.96
CA THR A 304 -9.65 -12.84 22.75
C THR A 304 -9.44 -13.39 21.34
N LEU A 305 -8.43 -12.89 20.63
CA LEU A 305 -8.10 -13.42 19.30
C LEU A 305 -7.46 -14.81 19.41
N ASN A 306 -8.10 -15.81 18.82
CA ASN A 306 -7.49 -17.12 18.61
C ASN A 306 -6.61 -17.08 17.36
N ASN A 307 -5.29 -17.02 17.55
CA ASN A 307 -4.31 -16.91 16.45
C ASN A 307 -4.33 -18.10 15.48
N ASN A 308 -4.87 -19.26 15.88
CA ASN A 308 -4.94 -20.44 15.01
C ASN A 308 -6.15 -20.39 14.06
N THR A 309 -7.25 -19.79 14.49
CA THR A 309 -8.51 -19.73 13.73
C THR A 309 -8.80 -18.36 13.14
N GLY A 310 -8.14 -17.30 13.64
CA GLY A 310 -8.42 -15.91 13.28
C GLY A 310 -9.75 -15.40 13.82
N VAL A 311 -10.34 -16.09 14.82
CA VAL A 311 -11.64 -15.73 15.42
C VAL A 311 -11.43 -15.05 16.76
N TYR A 312 -12.13 -13.95 16.98
CA TYR A 312 -12.26 -13.32 18.29
C TYR A 312 -13.29 -14.09 19.12
N GLU A 313 -12.82 -14.84 20.10
CA GLU A 313 -13.65 -15.72 20.94
C GLU A 313 -14.05 -14.99 22.22
N THR A 314 -15.35 -14.95 22.49
CA THR A 314 -15.91 -14.40 23.73
C THR A 314 -16.01 -15.52 24.76
N PRO A 315 -15.36 -15.42 25.92
CA PRO A 315 -15.53 -16.40 26.99
C PRO A 315 -16.95 -16.33 27.58
N ILE A 316 -17.44 -17.46 28.07
CA ILE A 316 -18.58 -17.46 28.99
C ILE A 316 -18.11 -16.86 30.31
N SER A 317 -18.82 -15.85 30.82
CA SER A 317 -18.52 -15.26 32.13
C SER A 317 -19.76 -14.70 32.78
N ALA A 318 -19.73 -14.62 34.11
CA ALA A 318 -20.70 -13.90 34.93
C ALA A 318 -20.00 -12.76 35.70
N PRO A 319 -20.76 -11.77 36.21
CA PRO A 319 -20.24 -10.82 37.20
C PRO A 319 -19.66 -11.55 38.41
N LYS A 320 -18.60 -11.00 39.00
CA LYS A 320 -17.87 -11.65 40.10
C LYS A 320 -18.79 -12.01 41.26
N GLU A 321 -19.71 -11.12 41.64
CA GLU A 321 -20.65 -11.35 42.73
C GLU A 321 -21.59 -12.53 42.45
N VAL A 322 -22.03 -12.69 41.19
CA VAL A 322 -22.89 -13.79 40.76
C VAL A 322 -22.10 -15.10 40.73
N GLU A 323 -20.85 -15.06 40.25
CA GLU A 323 -19.96 -16.21 40.23
C GLU A 323 -19.66 -16.73 41.64
N GLU A 324 -19.39 -15.84 42.60
CA GLU A 324 -19.18 -16.23 44.01
C GLU A 324 -20.45 -16.82 44.65
N GLU A 325 -21.64 -16.27 44.34
CA GLU A 325 -22.93 -16.86 44.77
C GLU A 325 -23.10 -18.29 44.24
N MET A 326 -22.86 -18.49 42.94
CA MET A 326 -22.96 -19.81 42.29
C MET A 326 -21.99 -20.82 42.89
N LYS A 327 -20.73 -20.42 43.11
CA LYS A 327 -19.70 -21.29 43.72
C LYS A 327 -19.99 -21.63 45.17
N ALA A 328 -20.49 -20.67 45.95
CA ALA A 328 -20.91 -20.90 47.33
C ALA A 328 -22.03 -21.94 47.39
N PHE A 329 -23.05 -21.79 46.54
CA PHE A 329 -24.13 -22.77 46.44
C PHE A 329 -23.63 -24.15 46.00
N ALA A 330 -22.76 -24.21 44.99
CA ALA A 330 -22.19 -25.47 44.51
C ALA A 330 -21.43 -26.21 45.62
N THR A 331 -20.65 -25.48 46.40
CA THR A 331 -19.91 -26.03 47.55
C THR A 331 -20.87 -26.55 48.63
N GLU A 332 -21.91 -25.80 48.97
CA GLU A 332 -22.94 -26.24 49.92
C GLU A 332 -23.69 -27.49 49.43
N ALA A 333 -24.01 -27.56 48.14
CA ALA A 333 -24.69 -28.69 47.53
C ALA A 333 -23.84 -29.96 47.57
N VAL A 334 -22.56 -29.87 47.21
CA VAL A 334 -21.63 -31.01 47.25
C VAL A 334 -21.37 -31.47 48.68
N HIS A 335 -21.20 -30.53 49.62
CA HIS A 335 -21.05 -30.86 51.03
C HIS A 335 -22.30 -31.57 51.57
N THR A 336 -23.50 -31.04 51.30
CA THR A 336 -24.77 -31.66 51.70
C THR A 336 -24.91 -33.07 51.10
N TYR A 337 -24.55 -33.24 49.83
CA TYR A 337 -24.56 -34.54 49.16
C TYR A 337 -23.60 -35.54 49.84
N ALA A 338 -22.34 -35.15 50.06
CA ALA A 338 -21.33 -36.00 50.69
C ALA A 338 -21.74 -36.42 52.12
N GLN A 339 -22.27 -35.48 52.91
CA GLN A 339 -22.77 -35.75 54.26
C GLN A 339 -23.95 -36.74 54.27
N VAL A 340 -24.86 -36.67 53.29
CA VAL A 340 -25.95 -37.64 53.15
C VAL A 340 -25.42 -39.03 52.78
N VAL A 341 -24.50 -39.11 51.81
CA VAL A 341 -23.91 -40.40 51.37
C VAL A 341 -23.13 -41.08 52.49
N CYS A 342 -22.45 -40.30 53.33
CA CYS A 342 -21.72 -40.77 54.50
C CYS A 342 -22.63 -40.98 55.74
N ARG A 343 -23.93 -40.60 55.68
CA ARG A 343 -24.91 -40.64 56.78
C ARG A 343 -24.56 -39.77 57.99
N GLU A 344 -23.90 -38.65 57.76
CA GLU A 344 -23.75 -37.60 58.77
C GLU A 344 -25.05 -36.81 58.98
N ILE A 345 -25.87 -36.69 57.94
CA ILE A 345 -27.19 -36.03 57.97
C ILE A 345 -28.28 -36.88 57.28
N ASN A 346 -29.55 -36.50 57.45
CA ASN A 346 -30.70 -37.20 56.86
C ASN A 346 -30.84 -36.91 55.35
N ASP A 347 -31.33 -37.89 54.59
CA ASP A 347 -31.55 -37.82 53.15
C ASP A 347 -32.59 -36.76 52.72
N SER A 348 -33.44 -36.29 53.62
CA SER A 348 -34.34 -35.15 53.39
C SER A 348 -33.61 -33.83 53.15
N ALA A 349 -32.32 -33.73 53.50
CA ALA A 349 -31.49 -32.57 53.15
C ALA A 349 -31.32 -32.42 51.63
N LEU A 350 -31.37 -33.52 50.86
CA LEU A 350 -31.27 -33.49 49.40
C LEU A 350 -32.43 -32.75 48.73
N ASP A 351 -33.62 -32.72 49.36
CA ASP A 351 -34.79 -32.01 48.81
C ASP A 351 -34.60 -30.49 48.75
N LYS A 352 -33.64 -29.96 49.52
CA LYS A 352 -33.32 -28.53 49.52
C LYS A 352 -32.40 -28.14 48.38
N ILE A 353 -31.55 -29.06 47.93
CA ILE A 353 -30.49 -28.77 46.97
C ILE A 353 -30.73 -29.36 45.58
N PHE A 354 -31.58 -30.38 45.42
CA PHE A 354 -31.93 -30.96 44.11
C PHE A 354 -33.31 -30.49 43.63
N THR A 355 -33.53 -30.55 42.32
CA THR A 355 -34.82 -30.22 41.69
C THR A 355 -35.95 -31.15 42.17
N LYS A 356 -37.20 -30.68 42.07
CA LYS A 356 -38.37 -31.51 42.38
C LYS A 356 -38.41 -32.74 41.47
N ASN A 357 -38.76 -33.89 42.04
CA ASN A 357 -38.82 -35.19 41.35
C ASN A 357 -37.48 -35.64 40.71
N ASN A 358 -36.34 -35.16 41.22
CA ASN A 358 -35.04 -35.59 40.73
C ASN A 358 -34.87 -37.12 40.89
N MET A 359 -34.57 -37.80 39.79
CA MET A 359 -34.42 -39.25 39.78
C MET A 359 -33.28 -39.73 40.66
N ILE A 360 -32.17 -38.98 40.72
CA ILE A 360 -31.00 -39.34 41.53
C ILE A 360 -31.35 -39.31 43.01
N VAL A 361 -32.06 -38.28 43.47
CA VAL A 361 -32.53 -38.21 44.87
C VAL A 361 -33.48 -39.37 45.18
N SER A 362 -34.37 -39.70 44.24
CA SER A 362 -35.31 -40.82 44.39
C SER A 362 -34.57 -42.15 44.56
N GLU A 363 -33.51 -42.38 43.78
CA GLU A 363 -32.64 -43.55 43.88
C GLU A 363 -31.86 -43.58 45.21
N ILE A 364 -31.25 -42.46 45.61
CA ILE A 364 -30.52 -42.35 46.88
C ILE A 364 -31.43 -42.66 48.06
N LYS A 365 -32.63 -42.09 48.09
CA LYS A 365 -33.63 -42.32 49.14
C LYS A 365 -34.14 -43.75 49.16
N SER A 366 -34.39 -44.35 48.00
CA SER A 366 -34.82 -45.76 47.94
C SER A 366 -33.75 -46.72 48.47
N ASN A 367 -32.48 -46.34 48.37
CA ASN A 367 -31.33 -47.09 48.84
C ASN A 367 -30.76 -46.60 50.18
N SER A 368 -31.40 -45.64 50.86
CA SER A 368 -30.79 -44.94 52.00
C SER A 368 -30.52 -45.85 53.21
N GLY A 369 -31.30 -46.92 53.37
CA GLY A 369 -31.05 -47.98 54.34
C GLY A 369 -29.74 -48.76 54.12
N ASN A 370 -29.24 -48.78 52.86
CA ASN A 370 -28.05 -49.51 52.41
C ASN A 370 -26.82 -48.61 52.18
N LEU A 371 -26.94 -47.28 52.31
CA LEU A 371 -25.82 -46.33 52.26
C LEU A 371 -24.94 -46.52 53.52
N LYS A 372 -24.13 -47.58 53.57
CA LYS A 372 -23.21 -47.87 54.68
C LYS A 372 -21.77 -47.83 54.19
N TYR A 373 -21.38 -46.76 53.50
CA TYR A 373 -19.98 -46.60 53.11
C TYR A 373 -19.08 -46.47 54.35
N PHE A 374 -19.50 -45.69 55.37
CA PHE A 374 -18.72 -45.48 56.61
C PHE A 374 -19.62 -45.45 57.87
N PRO A 375 -20.11 -46.60 58.38
CA PRO A 375 -21.14 -46.63 59.43
C PRO A 375 -20.71 -46.08 60.81
N ASN A 376 -19.41 -45.96 61.09
CA ASN A 376 -18.88 -45.38 62.32
C ASN A 376 -17.67 -44.51 62.00
N HIS A 377 -17.86 -43.21 61.79
CA HIS A 377 -16.77 -42.28 61.50
C HIS A 377 -17.02 -40.90 62.14
N THR A 378 -16.00 -40.05 62.12
CA THR A 378 -16.09 -38.63 62.42
C THR A 378 -15.29 -37.87 61.37
N THR A 379 -15.89 -36.89 60.72
CA THR A 379 -15.17 -35.96 59.83
C THR A 379 -14.46 -34.90 60.67
N GLU A 380 -13.13 -34.82 60.54
CA GLU A 380 -12.28 -33.87 61.27
C GLU A 380 -12.19 -32.52 60.56
N SER A 381 -12.07 -32.56 59.23
CA SER A 381 -12.01 -31.39 58.37
C SER A 381 -12.46 -31.73 56.95
N VAL A 382 -12.77 -30.70 56.18
CA VAL A 382 -13.09 -30.80 54.77
C VAL A 382 -12.19 -29.88 53.95
N GLU A 383 -11.86 -30.28 52.73
CA GLU A 383 -11.15 -29.48 51.75
C GLU A 383 -11.90 -29.52 50.42
N ASP A 384 -12.17 -28.33 49.87
CA ASP A 384 -12.90 -28.17 48.60
C ASP A 384 -11.97 -27.57 47.55
N LYS A 385 -12.00 -28.17 46.36
CA LYS A 385 -11.29 -27.67 45.20
C LYS A 385 -12.21 -27.66 43.98
N ILE A 386 -12.54 -26.46 43.51
CA ILE A 386 -13.26 -26.27 42.25
C ILE A 386 -12.29 -26.59 41.10
N ILE A 387 -12.62 -27.63 40.34
CA ILE A 387 -11.85 -28.10 39.18
C ILE A 387 -12.27 -27.32 37.93
N GLU A 388 -13.58 -27.19 37.72
CA GLU A 388 -14.14 -26.49 36.56
C GLU A 388 -15.43 -25.77 36.95
N PHE A 389 -15.65 -24.61 36.35
CA PHE A 389 -16.85 -23.80 36.58
C PHE A 389 -17.25 -23.10 35.28
N ILE A 390 -18.51 -23.24 34.87
CA ILE A 390 -19.05 -22.65 33.64
C ILE A 390 -20.39 -21.97 33.95
N PRO A 391 -20.46 -20.63 33.98
CA PRO A 391 -21.69 -19.89 34.25
C PRO A 391 -22.48 -19.67 32.95
N TYR A 392 -23.17 -20.71 32.46
CA TYR A 392 -23.86 -20.66 31.17
C TYR A 392 -24.83 -19.49 31.05
N SER A 393 -25.63 -19.18 32.09
CA SER A 393 -26.58 -18.06 32.10
C SER A 393 -27.00 -17.70 33.52
N SER A 394 -27.85 -16.68 33.68
CA SER A 394 -28.46 -16.32 34.97
C SER A 394 -29.32 -17.42 35.60
N GLU A 395 -29.63 -18.48 34.84
CA GLU A 395 -30.49 -19.59 35.24
C GLU A 395 -29.79 -20.95 35.24
N ALA A 396 -28.58 -21.05 34.68
CA ALA A 396 -27.87 -22.32 34.54
C ALA A 396 -26.36 -22.17 34.72
N PHE A 397 -25.76 -23.07 35.48
CA PHE A 397 -24.30 -23.19 35.57
C PHE A 397 -23.86 -24.63 35.83
N TYR A 398 -22.60 -24.92 35.51
CA TYR A 398 -21.93 -26.18 35.81
C TYR A 398 -20.78 -25.94 36.80
N CYS A 399 -20.59 -26.87 37.73
CA CYS A 399 -19.45 -26.85 38.63
C CYS A 399 -18.97 -28.28 38.90
N GLU A 400 -17.67 -28.49 38.74
CA GLU A 400 -16.94 -29.69 39.16
C GLU A 400 -16.15 -29.38 40.41
N ILE A 401 -16.44 -30.09 41.50
CA ILE A 401 -15.80 -29.89 42.79
C ILE A 401 -15.23 -31.23 43.27
N GLU A 402 -13.94 -31.22 43.58
CA GLU A 402 -13.28 -32.26 44.36
C GLU A 402 -13.45 -31.91 45.85
N HIS A 403 -14.35 -32.62 46.52
CA HIS A 403 -14.62 -32.46 47.95
C HIS A 403 -13.96 -33.60 48.74
N THR A 404 -13.02 -33.26 49.61
CA THR A 404 -12.29 -34.23 50.43
C THR A 404 -12.74 -34.14 51.89
N GLN A 405 -13.26 -35.25 52.42
CA GLN A 405 -13.55 -35.40 53.84
C GLN A 405 -12.42 -36.16 54.53
N HIS A 406 -11.76 -35.54 55.50
CA HIS A 406 -10.74 -36.18 56.33
C HIS A 406 -11.43 -36.88 57.49
N MET A 407 -11.57 -38.21 57.41
CA MET A 407 -12.38 -38.99 58.33
C MET A 407 -11.55 -39.87 59.27
N LEU A 408 -11.94 -39.87 60.55
CA LEU A 408 -11.54 -40.89 61.51
C LEU A 408 -12.61 -41.99 61.57
N ILE A 409 -12.33 -43.12 60.93
CA ILE A 409 -13.23 -44.28 60.95
C ILE A 409 -12.92 -45.14 62.18
N TYR A 410 -13.94 -45.42 63.01
CA TYR A 410 -13.75 -46.14 64.27
C TYR A 410 -13.17 -47.54 64.05
N GLY A 411 -12.00 -47.81 64.64
CA GLY A 411 -11.26 -49.07 64.48
C GLY A 411 -10.38 -49.16 63.24
N VAL A 412 -10.27 -48.08 62.45
CA VAL A 412 -9.40 -47.97 61.26
C VAL A 412 -8.51 -46.72 61.39
N ARG A 413 -7.48 -46.62 60.54
CA ARG A 413 -6.67 -45.40 60.43
C ARG A 413 -7.48 -44.26 59.79
N PRO A 414 -7.07 -42.99 59.99
CA PRO A 414 -7.61 -41.86 59.23
C PRO A 414 -7.64 -42.16 57.74
N ARG A 415 -8.71 -41.74 57.07
CA ARG A 415 -8.93 -41.93 55.64
C ARG A 415 -9.49 -40.65 55.05
N ASP A 416 -8.97 -40.29 53.89
CA ASP A 416 -9.54 -39.25 53.05
C ASP A 416 -10.60 -39.89 52.14
N VAL A 417 -11.81 -39.33 52.18
CA VAL A 417 -12.91 -39.70 51.29
C VAL A 417 -13.10 -38.56 50.31
N VAL A 418 -12.73 -38.80 49.06
CA VAL A 418 -12.81 -37.83 47.97
C VAL A 418 -14.12 -38.06 47.20
N THR A 419 -14.90 -36.99 47.04
CA THR A 419 -16.07 -36.92 46.20
C THR A 419 -15.75 -36.00 45.02
N ASP A 420 -15.59 -36.60 43.84
CA ASP A 420 -15.50 -35.85 42.58
C ASP A 420 -16.93 -35.65 42.06
N ALA A 421 -17.44 -34.43 42.18
CA ALA A 421 -18.84 -34.09 41.93
C ALA A 421 -18.96 -33.17 40.72
N ARG A 422 -19.43 -33.70 39.58
CA ARG A 422 -19.82 -32.93 38.39
C ARG A 422 -21.30 -32.61 38.42
N PHE A 423 -21.65 -31.44 38.92
CA PHE A 423 -23.05 -31.06 39.15
C PHE A 423 -23.49 -29.99 38.15
N TYR A 424 -24.74 -30.13 37.72
CA TYR A 424 -25.44 -29.20 36.84
C TYR A 424 -26.54 -28.51 37.63
N TYR A 425 -26.52 -27.18 37.60
CA TYR A 425 -27.32 -26.34 38.47
C TYR A 425 -28.26 -25.48 37.66
N TYR A 426 -29.54 -25.53 38.00
CA TYR A 426 -30.61 -24.76 37.38
C TYR A 426 -31.38 -23.98 38.45
N LYS A 427 -31.86 -22.79 38.11
CA LYS A 427 -32.64 -21.93 39.01
C LYS A 427 -34.13 -22.29 38.96
N GLU A 428 -34.56 -23.18 39.86
CA GLU A 428 -35.97 -23.60 40.01
C GLU A 428 -36.70 -22.64 40.95
N ASP A 429 -37.79 -22.01 40.50
CA ASP A 429 -38.59 -21.08 41.31
C ASP A 429 -37.77 -19.93 41.96
N GLY A 430 -36.64 -19.53 41.34
CA GLY A 430 -35.74 -18.49 41.84
C GLY A 430 -34.64 -18.97 42.80
N GLU A 431 -34.63 -20.26 43.16
CA GLU A 431 -33.59 -20.88 43.98
C GLU A 431 -32.69 -21.78 43.13
N TRP A 432 -31.39 -21.80 43.44
CA TRP A 432 -30.49 -22.75 42.81
C TRP A 432 -30.83 -24.19 43.25
N LYS A 433 -30.85 -25.11 42.30
CA LYS A 433 -31.03 -26.55 42.51
C LYS A 433 -30.12 -27.34 41.57
N VAL A 434 -29.71 -28.51 42.00
CA VAL A 434 -29.01 -29.51 41.19
C VAL A 434 -30.06 -30.23 40.33
N CYS A 435 -29.97 -30.07 39.02
CA CYS A 435 -30.85 -30.76 38.07
C CYS A 435 -30.26 -32.09 37.59
N ALA A 436 -28.93 -32.18 37.47
CA ALA A 436 -28.23 -33.39 37.10
C ALA A 436 -26.87 -33.51 37.80
N MET A 437 -26.36 -34.73 37.89
CA MET A 437 -25.06 -35.05 38.44
C MET A 437 -24.44 -36.18 37.61
N VAL A 438 -23.13 -36.08 37.37
CA VAL A 438 -22.32 -37.08 36.68
C VAL A 438 -21.17 -37.51 37.60
N PHE A 439 -20.82 -38.80 37.56
CA PHE A 439 -19.67 -39.37 38.25
C PHE A 439 -18.58 -39.77 37.26
#